data_AF-A0AA91GQP2-F1
#
_entry.id   AF-A0AA91GQP2-F1
#
_cell.length_a   1.000
_cell.length_b   1.000
_cell.length_c   1.000
_cell.angle_alpha   90.00
_cell.angle_beta   90.00
_cell.angle_gamma   90.00
#
_symmetry.space_group_name_H-M   'P 1'
#
loop_
_entity.id
_entity.type
_entity.pdbx_description
1 polymer ?
#
loop_
_entity_poly.entity_id
_entity_poly.type
_entity_poly.pdbx_seq_one_letter_code
_entity_poly.pdbx_strand_id
1 'polypeptide(L)' 'MPRLVGQRSNTGANITSLIIIAAIVGVLLEYLGAIDIVPGFGREGRYFQLQGQPTNEQGSGQINQ' A
#
# COMPACT_ATOMS: atom_id res chain seq x y z
N MET A 1 30.63 21.74 -42.38
CA MET A 1 29.20 22.10 -42.20
C MET A 1 28.71 21.49 -40.89
N PRO A 2 28.12 22.27 -39.96
CA PRO A 2 27.59 21.73 -38.73
C PRO A 2 26.40 20.80 -39.03
N ARG A 3 26.40 19.62 -38.42
CA ARG A 3 25.34 18.62 -38.61
C ARG A 3 24.24 18.93 -37.60
N LEU A 4 23.00 19.07 -38.08
CA LEU A 4 21.83 19.22 -37.22
C LEU A 4 21.56 17.89 -36.54
N VAL A 5 22.04 17.71 -35.31
CA VAL A 5 21.68 16.58 -34.46
C VAL A 5 20.32 16.89 -33.85
N GLY A 6 19.27 16.26 -34.38
CA GLY A 6 17.92 16.39 -33.83
C GLY A 6 17.91 15.86 -32.40
N GLN A 7 17.63 16.73 -31.43
CA GLN A 7 17.49 16.36 -30.03
C GLN A 7 16.22 15.52 -29.89
N ARG A 8 16.36 14.23 -29.60
CA ARG A 8 15.22 13.31 -29.46
C ARG A 8 14.39 13.76 -28.26
N SER A 9 13.13 14.13 -28.51
CA SER A 9 12.18 14.48 -27.46
C SER A 9 11.79 13.21 -26.68
N ASN A 10 12.22 13.12 -25.43
CA ASN A 10 11.88 12.03 -24.51
C ASN A 10 10.61 12.31 -23.70
N THR A 11 9.82 13.31 -24.09
CA THR A 11 8.63 13.74 -23.33
C THR A 11 7.66 12.59 -23.06
N GLY A 12 7.45 11.70 -24.04
CA GLY A 12 6.60 10.51 -23.85
C GLY A 12 7.18 9.55 -22.81
N ALA A 13 8.48 9.25 -22.86
CA ALA A 13 9.15 8.38 -21.90
C ALA A 13 9.08 8.95 -20.48
N ASN A 14 9.27 10.27 -20.33
CA ASN A 14 9.19 10.94 -19.04
C ASN A 14 7.80 10.85 -18.41
N ILE A 15 6.74 11.01 -19.23
CA ILE A 15 5.35 10.89 -18.76
C ILE A 15 5.06 9.44 -18.34
N THR A 16 5.48 8.45 -19.14
CA THR A 16 5.30 7.03 -18.79
C THR A 16 6.01 6.69 -17.47
N SER A 17 7.25 7.14 -17.30
CA SER A 17 7.98 6.95 -16.04
C SER A 17 7.27 7.56 -14.84
N LEU A 18 6.71 8.77 -14.98
CA LEU A 18 5.94 9.40 -13.90
C LEU A 18 4.71 8.58 -13.51
N ILE A 19 3.96 8.06 -14.49
CA ILE A 19 2.77 7.24 -14.22
C ILE A 19 3.15 5.95 -13.49
N ILE A 20 4.23 5.29 -13.91
CA ILE A 20 4.72 4.06 -13.25
C ILE A 20 5.11 4.35 -11.80
N ILE A 21 5.83 5.45 -11.54
CA ILE A 21 6.21 5.85 -10.20
C ILE A 21 4.97 6.13 -9.34
N ALA A 22 3.99 6.87 -9.86
CA ALA A 22 2.75 7.15 -9.16
C ALA A 22 1.97 5.87 -8.83
N ALA A 23 1.92 4.90 -9.74
CA ALA A 23 1.28 3.60 -9.50
C ALA A 23 1.95 2.82 -8.37
N ILE A 24 3.29 2.75 -8.35
CA ILE A 24 4.05 2.07 -7.29
C ILE A 24 3.79 2.74 -5.93
N VAL A 25 3.83 4.08 -5.88
CA VAL A 25 3.56 4.83 -4.65
C VAL A 25 2.13 4.58 -4.16
N GLY A 26 1.15 4.57 -5.06
CA GLY A 26 -0.24 4.25 -4.72
C GLY A 26 -0.37 2.87 -4.08
N VAL A 27 0.25 1.85 -4.68
CA VAL A 27 0.26 0.48 -4.14
C VAL A 27 0.92 0.41 -2.76
N LEU A 28 2.03 1.13 -2.56
CA LEU A 28 2.71 1.18 -1.25
C LEU A 28 1.85 1.85 -0.18
N LEU A 29 1.21 2.98 -0.51
CA LEU A 29 0.34 3.69 0.42
C LEU A 29 -0.89 2.83 0.80
N GLU A 30 -1.45 2.12 -0.16
CA GLU A 30 -2.53 1.16 0.06
C GLU A 30 -2.08 0.00 0.98
N TYR A 31 -0.91 -0.58 0.70
CA TYR A 31 -0.34 -1.67 1.50
C TYR A 31 -0.03 -1.25 2.95
N LEU A 32 0.45 -0.02 3.15
CA LEU A 32 0.68 0.55 4.48
C LEU A 32 -0.62 0.97 5.19
N GLY A 33 -1.75 1.00 4.47
CA GLY A 33 -3.05 1.43 4.99
C GLY A 33 -3.19 2.94 5.15
N ALA A 34 -2.36 3.73 4.46
CA ALA A 34 -2.48 5.20 4.43
C ALA A 34 -3.67 5.66 3.57
N ILE A 35 -4.04 4.86 2.57
CA ILE A 35 -5.23 5.00 1.73
C ILE A 35 -5.93 3.63 1.64
N ASP A 36 -7.24 3.62 1.36
CA ASP A 36 -8.08 2.42 1.23
C ASP A 36 -8.97 2.57 -0.01
N ILE A 37 -8.37 2.37 -1.18
CA ILE A 37 -9.03 2.44 -2.49
C ILE A 37 -9.51 1.05 -2.93
N VAL A 38 -8.76 -0.01 -2.63
CA VAL A 38 -9.03 -1.39 -3.03
C VAL A 38 -9.36 -2.23 -1.78
N PRO A 39 -10.64 -2.56 -1.55
CA PRO A 39 -11.06 -3.31 -0.37
C PRO A 39 -10.33 -4.65 -0.28
N GLY A 40 -9.63 -4.88 0.84
CA GLY A 40 -8.95 -6.16 1.11
C GLY A 40 -7.53 -6.27 0.53
N PHE A 41 -7.03 -5.26 -0.17
CA PHE A 41 -5.67 -5.26 -0.72
C PHE A 41 -4.62 -5.20 0.41
N GLY A 42 -3.60 -6.07 0.37
CA GLY A 42 -2.54 -6.12 1.39
C GLY A 42 -2.97 -6.60 2.79
N ARG A 43 -4.27 -6.90 3.00
CA ARG A 43 -4.81 -7.34 4.30
C ARG A 43 -4.56 -8.82 4.61
N GLU A 44 -3.89 -9.53 3.71
CA GLU A 44 -3.58 -10.97 3.79
C GLU A 44 -2.74 -11.32 5.03
N GLY A 45 -1.94 -10.38 5.56
CA GLY A 45 -1.18 -10.53 6.80
C GLY A 45 -1.83 -9.93 8.06
N ARG A 46 -2.95 -9.20 7.93
CA ARG A 46 -3.59 -8.47 9.05
C ARG A 46 -4.53 -9.35 9.88
N TYR A 47 -4.92 -10.52 9.38
CA TYR A 47 -5.59 -11.55 10.18
C TYR A 47 -4.71 -12.12 11.31
N PHE A 48 -3.38 -12.01 11.17
CA PHE A 48 -2.42 -12.50 12.17
C PHE A 48 -2.02 -11.48 13.25
N GLN A 49 -2.33 -10.19 13.07
CA GLN A 49 -1.88 -9.15 14.02
C GLN A 49 -2.90 -8.83 15.13
N LEU A 50 -4.11 -9.37 15.06
CA LEU A 50 -5.14 -9.25 16.11
C LEU A 50 -5.27 -10.51 16.99
N GLN A 51 -4.52 -11.58 16.73
CA GLN A 51 -4.43 -12.76 17.61
C GLN A 51 -3.32 -12.66 18.66
N GLY A 52 -2.70 -11.48 18.83
CA GLY A 52 -1.57 -11.25 19.71
C GLY A 52 -1.91 -10.69 21.10
N GLN A 53 -3.16 -10.74 21.56
CA GLN A 53 -3.47 -10.39 22.94
C GLN A 53 -4.38 -11.45 23.59
N PRO A 54 -3.82 -12.47 24.26
CA PRO A 54 -4.55 -13.12 25.33
C PRO A 54 -4.69 -12.10 26.46
N THR A 55 -5.80 -11.34 26.49
CA THR A 55 -6.18 -10.67 27.73
C THR A 55 -6.53 -11.78 28.71
N ASN A 56 -5.54 -12.14 29.53
CA ASN A 56 -5.72 -13.03 30.66
C ASN A 56 -6.42 -12.25 31.76
N GLU A 57 -7.69 -11.92 31.53
CA GLU A 57 -8.65 -11.52 32.56
C GLU A 57 -9.52 -12.75 32.80
N GLN A 58 -8.94 -13.81 33.37
CA GLN A 58 -9.14 -14.16 34.78
C GLN A 58 -10.61 -14.08 35.19
N GLY A 59 -11.23 -15.25 35.31
CA GLY A 59 -12.62 -15.38 35.69
C GLY A 59 -12.87 -15.00 37.15
N SER A 60 -14.07 -14.50 37.41
CA SER A 60 -14.95 -14.97 38.47
C SER A 60 -16.26 -14.19 38.35
N GLY A 61 -17.41 -14.89 38.40
CA GLY A 61 -18.69 -14.22 38.65
C GLY A 61 -19.78 -14.37 37.59
N GLN A 62 -19.94 -15.53 36.94
CA GLN A 62 -21.29 -15.97 36.61
C GLN A 62 -21.88 -16.60 37.87
N ILE A 63 -22.61 -15.81 38.65
CA ILE A 63 -23.60 -16.33 39.59
C ILE A 63 -24.95 -15.86 39.06
N ASN A 64 -25.59 -16.72 38.27
CA ASN A 64 -27.03 -16.69 38.08
C ASN A 64 -27.64 -17.46 39.27
N GLN A 65 -28.30 -16.74 40.17
CA GLN A 65 -29.53 -17.11 40.90
C GLN A 65 -29.89 -16.00 41.90
#